data_AF-A0A519QM86-F1
#
_entry.id   AF-A0A519QM86-F1
#
_cell.length_a   1.000
_cell.length_b   1.000
_cell.length_c   1.000
_cell.angle_alpha   90.00
_cell.angle_beta   90.00
_cell.angle_gamma   90.00
#
_symmetry.space_group_name_H-M   'P 1'
#
loop_
_entity.id
_entity.type
_entity.pdbx_description
1 polymer ?
#
loop_
_entity_poly.entity_id
_entity_poly.type
_entity_poly.pdbx_seq_one_letter_code
_entity_poly.pdbx_strand_id
1 'polypeptide(L)' 'AKRSAFVIDEEGKIIYAEVLEDAGNLPNFDAINKVVAG' A
#
# COMPACT_ATOMS: atom_id res chain seq x y z
N ALA A 1 -2.60 5.84 -16.62
CA ALA A 1 -2.99 5.84 -15.20
C ALA A 1 -1.80 5.38 -14.38
N LYS A 2 -1.58 5.88 -13.16
CA LYS A 2 -0.57 5.35 -12.22
C LYS A 2 -1.30 4.48 -11.20
N ARG A 3 -0.70 3.36 -10.76
CA ARG A 3 -1.30 2.48 -9.76
C ARG A 3 -0.73 2.83 -8.39
N SER A 4 -1.59 2.94 -7.39
CA SER A 4 -1.16 3.26 -6.02
C SER A 4 -1.87 2.34 -5.02
N ALA A 5 -1.19 2.05 -3.92
CA ALA A 5 -1.72 1.32 -2.79
C ALA A 5 -1.49 2.13 -1.51
N PHE A 6 -2.53 2.25 -0.69
CA PHE A 6 -2.48 2.92 0.60
C PHE A 6 -3.11 2.01 1.65
N VAL A 7 -2.45 1.84 2.79
CA VAL A 7 -2.99 1.14 3.96
C VAL A 7 -3.23 2.18 5.04
N ILE A 8 -4.42 2.15 5.62
CA ILE A 8 -4.90 3.10 6.62
C ILE A 8 -5.24 2.31 7.89
N ASP A 9 -4.81 2.82 9.05
CA ASP A 9 -5.14 2.24 10.36
C ASP A 9 -6.54 2.66 10.87
N GLU A 10 -6.94 2.13 12.03
CA GLU A 10 -8.23 2.44 12.65
C GLU A 10 -8.38 3.91 13.09
N GLU A 11 -7.25 4.61 13.28
CA GLU A 11 -7.23 6.04 13.59
C GLU A 11 -7.32 6.92 12.32
N GLY A 12 -7.37 6.30 11.14
CA GLY A 12 -7.42 6.99 9.86
C GLY A 12 -6.07 7.51 9.37
N LYS A 13 -4.94 7.05 9.95
CA LYS A 13 -3.59 7.42 9.51
C LYS A 13 -3.08 6.45 8.45
N ILE A 14 -2.33 7.00 7.50
CA ILE A 14 -1.68 6.20 6.45
C ILE A 14 -0.43 5.56 7.06
N ILE A 15 -0.48 4.24 7.23
CA ILE A 15 0.64 3.43 7.77
C ILE A 15 1.50 2.82 6.65
N TYR A 16 1.01 2.81 5.40
CA TYR A 16 1.78 2.44 4.22
C TYR A 16 1.26 3.15 2.98
N ALA A 17 2.17 3.60 2.12
CA ALA A 17 1.86 4.22 0.84
C ALA A 17 2.87 3.77 -0.22
N GLU A 18 2.36 3.26 -1.33
CA GLU A 18 3.17 2.88 -2.49
C GLU A 18 2.55 3.46 -3.75
N VAL A 19 3.36 4.19 -4.52
CA VAL A 19 2.97 4.78 -5.80
C VAL A 19 3.83 4.16 -6.88
N LEU A 20 3.20 3.41 -7.78
CA LEU A 20 3.87 2.75 -8.88
C LEU A 20 3.85 3.69 -10.09
N GLU A 21 5.03 3.88 -10.69
CA GLU A 21 5.18 4.67 -11.91
C GLU A 21 4.52 3.99 -13.12
N ASP A 22 4.53 2.66 -13.12
CA ASP A 22 3.85 1.82 -14.10
C ASP A 22 2.60 1.17 -13.49
N ALA A 23 1.44 1.39 -14.10
CA ALA A 23 0.19 0.78 -13.66
C ALA A 23 0.04 -0.71 -13.97
N GLY A 24 0.94 -1.28 -14.80
CA GLY A 24 1.04 -2.72 -15.01
C GLY A 24 1.61 -3.48 -13.81
N ASN A 25 2.37 -2.80 -12.95
CA ASN A 25 2.95 -3.41 -11.76
C ASN A 25 1.91 -3.59 -10.65
N LEU A 26 2.06 -4.66 -9.89
CA LEU A 26 1.26 -4.92 -8.71
C LEU A 26 1.96 -4.35 -7.47
N PRO A 27 1.19 -3.86 -6.48
CA PRO A 27 1.75 -3.44 -5.21
C PRO A 27 2.45 -4.58 -4.48
N ASN A 28 3.37 -4.25 -3.58
CA ASN A 28 4.04 -5.25 -2.77
C ASN A 28 3.14 -5.80 -1.65
N PHE A 29 2.49 -6.93 -1.91
CA PHE A 29 1.60 -7.59 -0.95
C PHE A 29 2.30 -8.04 0.34
N ASP A 30 3.57 -8.44 0.29
CA ASP A 30 4.31 -8.83 1.49
C ASP A 30 4.57 -7.65 2.41
N ALA A 31 4.87 -6.48 1.84
CA ALA A 31 5.02 -5.25 2.60
C ALA A 31 3.70 -4.83 3.25
N ILE A 32 2.59 -4.92 2.51
CA ILE A 32 1.24 -4.63 3.01
C ILE A 32 0.87 -5.59 4.15
N ASN A 33 1.08 -6.89 3.98
CA ASN A 33 0.74 -7.90 4.99
C ASN A 33 1.52 -7.70 6.30
N LYS A 34 2.80 -7.32 6.23
CA LYS A 34 3.58 -7.00 7.44
C LYS A 34 3.03 -5.82 8.21
N VAL A 35 2.45 -4.84 7.51
CA VAL A 35 1.89 -3.63 8.11
C VAL A 35 0.52 -3.92 8.75
N VAL A 36 -0.25 -4.87 8.21
CA VAL A 36 -1.58 -5.23 8.71
C VAL A 36 -1.56 -6.35 9.76
N ALA A 37 -0.57 -7.23 9.76
CA ALA A 37 -0.50 -8.38 10.67
C ALA A 37 0.05 -8.07 12.09
N GLY A 38 0.22 -6.79 12.43
CA GLY A 38 0.57 -6.34 13.79
C GLY A 38 -0.65 -6.24 14.68
#